data_AF-A0A2T2VYC7-F1
#
_entry.id   AF-A0A2T2VYC7-F1
#
_cell.length_a   1.000
_cell.length_b   1.000
_cell.length_c   1.000
_cell.angle_alpha   90.00
_cell.angle_beta   90.00
_cell.angle_gamma   90.00
#
_symmetry.space_group_name_H-M   'P 1'
#
loop_
_entity.id
_entity.type
_entity.pdbx_description
1 polymer ?
#
loop_
_entity_poly.entity_id
_entity_poly.type
_entity_poly.pdbx_seq_one_letter_code
_entity_poly.pdbx_strand_id
1 'polypeptide(L)'
;MKFKRSTLILVGVAFLLGAGVLIAESQRSQSPQTATQTESADPILAFEETDVATLTVDRGDETLVLEQGDDGNWQMTAPENAVAEPGAVAFLLSRLNTDSPLQTVTMTADQATDFGFNAPIGMVTVTLNNGTEHELILGGPDFSGGANYAVIDPDPWPPEEGQEYSVLVVTRDVANGINRPLAEWLMPVETPVPEAGQEDAAPPEEGETPEDAAEPENSPETPATPEAPENGAETTN
;
A
#
# COMPACT_ATOMS: atom_id res chain seq x y z
N MET A 1 -20.98 -36.86 -63.06
CA MET A 1 -20.53 -38.10 -62.41
C MET A 1 -21.60 -38.54 -61.40
N LYS A 2 -22.06 -39.79 -61.43
CA LYS A 2 -23.08 -40.29 -60.49
C LYS A 2 -22.38 -40.62 -59.16
N PHE A 3 -22.43 -39.72 -58.18
CA PHE A 3 -21.88 -40.00 -56.86
C PHE A 3 -22.60 -41.21 -56.25
N LYS A 4 -21.84 -42.22 -55.84
CA LYS A 4 -22.39 -43.41 -55.19
C LYS A 4 -23.05 -42.94 -53.89
N ARG A 5 -24.28 -43.39 -53.61
CA ARG A 5 -25.04 -42.99 -52.39
C ARG A 5 -24.20 -43.16 -51.11
N SER A 6 -23.31 -44.15 -51.09
CA SER A 6 -22.35 -44.39 -50.03
C SER A 6 -21.34 -43.24 -49.81
N THR A 7 -20.87 -42.58 -50.87
CA THR A 7 -20.01 -41.38 -50.77
C THR A 7 -20.77 -40.21 -50.16
N LEU A 8 -22.04 -40.05 -50.50
CA LEU A 8 -22.89 -38.95 -50.00
C LEU A 8 -23.21 -39.14 -48.50
N ILE A 9 -23.44 -40.38 -48.07
CA ILE A 9 -23.59 -40.73 -46.66
C ILE A 9 -22.31 -40.43 -45.89
N LEU A 10 -21.14 -40.81 -46.44
CA LEU A 10 -19.86 -40.60 -45.77
C LEU A 10 -19.52 -39.12 -45.59
N VAL A 11 -19.85 -38.28 -46.57
CA VAL A 11 -19.71 -36.81 -46.47
C VAL A 11 -20.67 -36.23 -45.41
N GLY A 12 -21.91 -36.72 -45.33
CA GLY A 12 -22.86 -36.28 -44.31
C GLY A 12 -22.40 -36.63 -42.88
N VAL A 13 -21.86 -37.83 -42.69
CA VAL A 13 -21.29 -38.25 -41.40
C VAL A 13 -20.05 -37.42 -41.05
N ALA A 14 -19.18 -37.13 -42.02
CA ALA A 14 -18.00 -36.28 -41.80
C ALA A 14 -18.39 -34.84 -41.37
N PHE A 15 -19.44 -34.27 -41.99
CA PHE A 15 -19.97 -32.97 -41.57
C PHE A 15 -20.57 -33.00 -40.16
N LEU A 16 -21.32 -34.05 -39.82
CA LEU A 16 -21.88 -34.23 -38.47
C LEU A 16 -20.79 -34.34 -37.40
N LEU A 17 -19.74 -35.11 -37.68
CA LEU A 17 -18.59 -35.25 -36.77
C LEU A 17 -17.81 -33.94 -36.68
N GLY A 18 -17.58 -33.24 -37.79
CA GLY A 18 -16.93 -31.94 -37.80
C GLY A 18 -17.70 -30.90 -36.98
N ALA A 19 -19.02 -30.82 -37.15
CA ALA A 19 -19.87 -29.95 -36.36
C ALA A 19 -19.89 -30.34 -34.87
N GLY A 20 -19.92 -31.64 -34.57
CA GLY A 20 -19.84 -32.14 -33.20
C GLY A 20 -18.52 -31.76 -32.51
N VAL A 21 -17.39 -31.84 -33.21
CA VAL A 21 -16.07 -31.41 -32.70
C VAL A 21 -16.03 -29.90 -32.52
N LEU A 22 -16.54 -29.10 -33.46
CA LEU A 22 -16.58 -27.64 -33.33
C LEU A 22 -17.45 -27.18 -32.15
N ILE A 23 -18.56 -27.87 -31.86
CA ILE A 23 -19.39 -27.60 -30.69
C ILE A 23 -18.70 -28.04 -29.40
N ALA A 24 -18.04 -29.19 -29.40
CA ALA A 24 -17.31 -29.68 -28.23
C ALA A 24 -16.08 -28.82 -27.92
N GLU A 25 -15.37 -28.31 -28.93
CA GLU A 25 -14.29 -27.33 -28.74
C GLU A 25 -14.85 -25.98 -28.27
N SER A 26 -15.95 -25.50 -28.85
CA SER A 26 -16.62 -24.27 -28.41
C SER A 26 -17.10 -24.34 -26.95
N GLN A 27 -17.68 -25.46 -26.51
CA GLN A 27 -18.08 -25.66 -25.10
C GLN A 27 -16.89 -25.92 -24.17
N ARG A 28 -15.82 -26.56 -24.65
CA ARG A 28 -14.60 -26.78 -23.86
C ARG A 28 -13.80 -25.49 -23.68
N SER A 29 -13.89 -24.53 -24.61
CA SER A 29 -13.41 -23.15 -24.42
C SER A 29 -14.16 -22.37 -23.33
N GLN A 30 -15.32 -22.87 -22.87
CA GLN A 30 -16.04 -22.32 -21.71
C GLN A 30 -15.70 -23.06 -20.41
N SER A 31 -14.80 -24.04 -20.42
CA SER A 31 -14.17 -24.55 -19.20
C SER A 31 -13.07 -23.56 -18.80
N PRO A 32 -13.17 -22.87 -17.64
CA PRO A 32 -12.22 -21.83 -17.24
C PRO A 32 -10.92 -22.46 -16.74
N GLN A 33 -10.12 -23.03 -17.65
CA GLN A 33 -8.76 -23.49 -17.37
C GLN A 33 -7.88 -23.22 -18.59
N THR A 34 -7.42 -21.98 -18.70
CA THR A 34 -6.07 -21.52 -19.08
C THR A 34 -6.22 -20.02 -19.38
N ALA A 35 -6.16 -19.19 -18.34
CA ALA A 35 -6.08 -17.75 -18.48
C ALA A 35 -4.71 -17.40 -19.12
N THR A 36 -4.72 -17.22 -20.44
CA THR A 36 -3.66 -16.48 -21.12
C THR A 36 -4.08 -15.02 -21.07
N GLN A 37 -3.31 -14.22 -20.34
CA GLN A 37 -3.41 -12.77 -20.18
C GLN A 37 -3.68 -12.06 -21.52
N THR A 38 -4.81 -11.34 -21.61
CA THR A 38 -4.98 -9.96 -22.11
C THR A 38 -6.49 -9.68 -22.09
N GLU A 39 -7.03 -9.38 -20.93
CA GLU A 39 -8.34 -8.74 -20.77
C GLU A 39 -8.15 -7.82 -19.56
N SER A 40 -8.54 -6.55 -19.66
CA SER A 40 -8.34 -5.54 -18.64
C SER A 40 -8.66 -6.12 -17.27
N ALA A 41 -7.64 -6.35 -16.43
CA ALA A 41 -7.88 -6.93 -15.13
C ALA A 41 -8.59 -5.84 -14.31
N ASP A 42 -9.82 -6.12 -13.90
CA ASP A 42 -10.63 -5.18 -13.13
C ASP A 42 -9.84 -4.71 -11.89
N PRO A 43 -10.01 -3.45 -11.49
CA PRO A 43 -9.36 -2.96 -10.28
C PRO A 43 -9.88 -3.70 -9.04
N ILE A 44 -9.13 -3.64 -7.95
CA ILE A 44 -9.53 -4.25 -6.67
C ILE A 44 -10.89 -3.67 -6.21
N LEU A 45 -11.09 -2.36 -6.29
CA LEU A 45 -12.35 -1.68 -6.01
C LEU A 45 -12.71 -0.75 -7.17
N ALA A 46 -13.98 -0.73 -7.58
CA ALA A 46 -14.43 0.06 -8.71
C ALA A 46 -15.07 1.39 -8.25
N PHE A 47 -14.26 2.45 -8.18
CA PHE A 47 -14.71 3.81 -7.87
C PHE A 47 -13.84 4.88 -8.56
N GLU A 48 -14.34 6.10 -8.65
CA GLU A 48 -13.60 7.27 -9.12
C GLU A 48 -12.99 8.02 -7.93
N GLU A 49 -11.70 8.37 -7.95
CA GLU A 49 -11.04 9.06 -6.81
C GLU A 49 -11.67 10.40 -6.49
N THR A 50 -12.17 11.11 -7.51
CA THR A 50 -12.83 12.41 -7.35
C THR A 50 -14.17 12.31 -6.64
N ASP A 51 -14.75 11.10 -6.55
CA ASP A 51 -16.01 10.86 -5.88
C ASP A 51 -15.84 10.41 -4.43
N VAL A 52 -14.61 10.28 -3.93
CA VAL A 52 -14.36 9.84 -2.54
C VAL A 52 -14.57 10.99 -1.56
N ALA A 53 -15.49 10.79 -0.60
CA ALA A 53 -15.75 11.73 0.49
C ALA A 53 -14.91 11.42 1.73
N THR A 54 -14.81 10.13 2.07
CA THR A 54 -14.15 9.67 3.30
C THR A 54 -13.34 8.42 3.02
N LEU A 55 -12.13 8.37 3.58
CA LEU A 55 -11.27 7.21 3.64
C LEU A 55 -11.04 6.85 5.10
N THR A 56 -11.47 5.66 5.50
CA THR A 56 -11.21 5.11 6.84
C THR A 56 -10.22 3.97 6.74
N VAL A 57 -9.20 3.97 7.59
CA VAL A 57 -8.21 2.89 7.70
C VAL A 57 -8.20 2.42 9.15
N ASP A 58 -8.61 1.18 9.39
CA ASP A 58 -8.63 0.56 10.72
C ASP A 58 -7.58 -0.55 10.79
N ARG A 59 -6.69 -0.50 11.78
CA ARG A 59 -5.63 -1.50 12.03
C ARG A 59 -5.84 -2.25 13.35
N GLY A 60 -7.00 -2.07 13.99
CA GLY A 60 -7.35 -2.67 15.27
C GLY A 60 -6.90 -1.84 16.48
N ASP A 61 -5.63 -1.41 16.55
CA ASP A 61 -5.13 -0.53 17.62
C ASP A 61 -5.18 0.96 17.26
N GLU A 62 -5.29 1.28 15.97
CA GLU A 62 -5.31 2.63 15.43
C GLU A 62 -6.33 2.74 14.30
N THR A 63 -7.20 3.75 14.34
CA THR A 63 -8.16 4.05 13.28
C THR A 63 -7.93 5.46 12.77
N LEU A 64 -7.68 5.58 11.47
CA LEU A 64 -7.55 6.85 10.77
C LEU A 64 -8.85 7.13 10.03
N VAL A 65 -9.36 8.35 10.18
CA VAL A 65 -10.49 8.85 9.40
C VAL A 65 -10.03 10.09 8.68
N LEU A 66 -10.09 10.06 7.35
CA LEU A 66 -9.71 11.16 6.47
C LEU A 66 -10.93 11.58 5.67
N GLU A 67 -11.20 12.88 5.66
CA GLU A 67 -12.32 13.49 4.95
C GLU A 67 -11.80 14.47 3.91
N GLN A 68 -12.40 14.44 2.72
CA GLN A 68 -12.12 15.43 1.69
C GLN A 68 -12.98 16.68 1.95
N GLY A 69 -12.31 17.82 2.14
CA GLY A 69 -12.98 19.11 2.29
C GLY A 69 -13.52 19.66 0.96
N ASP A 70 -14.41 20.67 1.06
CA ASP A 70 -14.99 21.35 -0.11
C ASP A 70 -13.95 22.03 -1.02
N ASP A 71 -12.77 22.32 -0.47
CA ASP A 71 -11.62 22.90 -1.18
C ASP A 71 -10.75 21.84 -1.87
N GLY A 72 -11.11 20.55 -1.74
CA GLY A 72 -10.38 19.40 -2.27
C GLY A 72 -9.20 18.95 -1.41
N ASN A 73 -8.96 19.59 -0.26
CA ASN A 73 -7.89 19.21 0.65
C ASN A 73 -8.35 18.08 1.58
N TRP A 74 -7.44 17.17 1.88
CA TRP A 74 -7.70 16.08 2.81
C TRP A 74 -7.39 16.51 4.25
N GLN A 75 -8.32 16.22 5.15
CA GLN A 75 -8.19 16.47 6.57
C GLN A 75 -8.34 15.16 7.33
N MET A 76 -7.42 14.88 8.25
CA MET A 76 -7.59 13.81 9.22
C MET A 76 -8.48 14.31 10.36
N THR A 77 -9.50 13.53 10.73
CA THR A 77 -10.42 13.80 11.84
C THR A 77 -10.22 12.83 13.01
N ALA A 78 -9.59 11.69 12.77
CA ALA A 78 -9.14 10.74 13.78
C ALA A 78 -7.81 10.09 13.36
N PRO A 79 -6.90 9.77 14.31
CA PRO A 79 -7.03 9.95 15.76
C PRO A 79 -6.85 11.41 16.24
N GLU A 80 -6.32 12.27 15.39
CA GLU A 80 -6.15 13.70 15.67
C GLU A 80 -6.66 14.57 14.52
N ASN A 81 -6.93 15.84 14.82
CA ASN A 81 -7.37 16.80 13.82
C ASN A 81 -6.16 17.48 13.19
N ALA A 82 -5.79 17.09 11.97
CA ALA A 82 -4.62 17.59 11.28
C ALA A 82 -4.80 17.55 9.75
N VAL A 83 -4.08 18.42 9.03
CA VAL A 83 -4.06 18.40 7.56
C VAL A 83 -3.36 17.13 7.11
N ALA A 84 -4.04 16.34 6.28
CA ALA A 84 -3.49 15.11 5.77
C ALA A 84 -2.53 15.38 4.60
N GLU A 85 -1.53 14.52 4.44
CA GLU A 85 -0.61 14.54 3.30
C GLU A 85 -1.35 13.99 2.07
N PRO A 86 -1.60 14.82 1.03
CA PRO A 86 -2.43 14.39 -0.11
C PRO A 86 -1.86 13.22 -0.90
N GLY A 87 -0.52 13.11 -0.97
CA GLY A 87 0.17 12.01 -1.64
C GLY A 87 -0.04 10.65 -0.97
N ALA A 88 -0.13 10.61 0.36
CA ALA A 88 -0.41 9.40 1.13
C ALA A 88 -1.83 8.89 0.86
N VAL A 89 -2.81 9.80 0.80
CA VAL A 89 -4.20 9.47 0.48
C VAL A 89 -4.31 8.99 -0.97
N ALA A 90 -3.79 9.77 -1.92
CA ALA A 90 -3.80 9.41 -3.33
C ALA A 90 -3.07 8.09 -3.60
N PHE A 91 -1.97 7.82 -2.89
CA PHE A 91 -1.29 6.54 -2.99
C PHE A 91 -2.23 5.38 -2.62
N LEU A 92 -2.90 5.42 -1.47
CA LEU A 92 -3.78 4.31 -1.08
C LEU A 92 -4.99 4.19 -2.03
N LEU A 93 -5.66 5.29 -2.36
CA LEU A 93 -6.80 5.27 -3.29
C LEU A 93 -6.43 4.69 -4.65
N SER A 94 -5.28 5.09 -5.22
CA SER A 94 -4.80 4.59 -6.50
C SER A 94 -4.49 3.09 -6.47
N ARG A 95 -3.95 2.57 -5.36
CA ARG A 95 -3.75 1.11 -5.24
C ARG A 95 -5.07 0.37 -5.23
N LEU A 96 -6.08 0.92 -4.59
CA LEU A 96 -7.39 0.28 -4.50
C LEU A 96 -8.15 0.30 -5.83
N ASN A 97 -8.07 1.39 -6.60
CA ASN A 97 -8.87 1.55 -7.82
C ASN A 97 -8.13 1.26 -9.14
N THR A 98 -6.82 1.01 -9.10
CA THR A 98 -6.00 0.83 -10.31
C THR A 98 -5.28 -0.51 -10.29
N ASP A 99 -4.78 -0.97 -9.14
CA ASP A 99 -4.14 -2.28 -9.08
C ASP A 99 -5.21 -3.38 -9.29
N SER A 100 -4.85 -4.40 -10.05
CA SER A 100 -5.68 -5.59 -10.23
C SER A 100 -5.21 -6.70 -9.29
N PRO A 101 -6.12 -7.59 -8.83
CA PRO A 101 -5.74 -8.77 -8.07
C PRO A 101 -4.73 -9.64 -8.83
N LEU A 102 -3.71 -10.12 -8.13
CA LEU A 102 -2.74 -11.07 -8.67
C LEU A 102 -3.37 -12.44 -8.95
N GLN A 103 -4.33 -12.81 -8.10
CA GLN A 103 -5.09 -14.05 -8.18
C GLN A 103 -6.39 -13.90 -7.40
N THR A 104 -7.40 -14.70 -7.77
CA THR A 104 -8.62 -14.88 -7.00
C THR A 104 -8.75 -16.36 -6.61
N VAL A 105 -9.08 -16.62 -5.36
CA VAL A 105 -9.33 -17.96 -4.82
C VAL A 105 -10.68 -18.01 -4.12
N THR A 106 -11.34 -19.15 -4.14
CA THR A 106 -12.59 -19.39 -3.41
C THR A 106 -12.28 -20.13 -2.12
N MET A 107 -12.89 -19.70 -1.02
CA MET A 107 -12.61 -20.20 0.33
C MET A 107 -13.91 -20.41 1.10
N THR A 108 -13.88 -21.28 2.12
CA THR A 108 -14.99 -21.46 3.07
C THR A 108 -14.69 -20.78 4.40
N ALA A 109 -15.73 -20.41 5.16
CA ALA A 109 -15.59 -19.71 6.44
C ALA A 109 -14.67 -20.40 7.47
N ASP A 110 -14.59 -21.74 7.47
CA ASP A 110 -13.70 -22.50 8.37
C ASP A 110 -12.22 -22.29 8.06
N GLN A 111 -11.88 -21.80 6.87
CA GLN A 111 -10.50 -21.51 6.45
C GLN A 111 -10.08 -20.08 6.79
N ALA A 112 -10.96 -19.22 7.31
CA ALA A 112 -10.68 -17.81 7.57
C ALA A 112 -9.43 -17.60 8.45
N THR A 113 -9.18 -18.50 9.41
CA THR A 113 -8.00 -18.43 10.28
C THR A 113 -6.69 -18.66 9.52
N ASP A 114 -6.67 -19.58 8.55
CA ASP A 114 -5.47 -19.94 7.79
C ASP A 114 -4.95 -18.77 6.92
N PHE A 115 -5.85 -17.82 6.60
CA PHE A 115 -5.58 -16.68 5.73
C PHE A 115 -5.54 -15.36 6.50
N GLY A 116 -5.58 -15.41 7.84
CA GLY A 116 -5.48 -14.22 8.70
C GLY A 116 -6.72 -13.33 8.73
N PHE A 117 -7.90 -13.86 8.42
CA PHE A 117 -9.16 -13.10 8.43
C PHE A 117 -9.87 -13.08 9.79
N ASN A 118 -9.49 -13.96 10.72
CA ASN A 118 -10.03 -13.94 12.10
C ASN A 118 -9.49 -12.75 12.92
N ALA A 119 -8.29 -12.28 12.58
CA ALA A 119 -7.71 -11.03 13.06
C ALA A 119 -7.11 -10.31 11.85
N PRO A 120 -7.94 -9.59 11.07
CA PRO A 120 -7.47 -8.85 9.90
C PRO A 120 -6.32 -7.92 10.29
N ILE A 121 -5.33 -7.80 9.40
CA ILE A 121 -4.19 -6.92 9.65
C ILE A 121 -4.50 -5.46 9.32
N GLY A 122 -5.63 -5.22 8.64
CA GLY A 122 -6.17 -3.89 8.40
C GLY A 122 -7.48 -3.97 7.63
N MET A 123 -8.30 -2.94 7.77
CA MET A 123 -9.55 -2.74 7.04
C MET A 123 -9.54 -1.34 6.45
N VAL A 124 -10.04 -1.19 5.24
CA VAL A 124 -10.21 0.10 4.58
C VAL A 124 -11.65 0.25 4.15
N THR A 125 -12.24 1.39 4.46
CA THR A 125 -13.55 1.79 3.98
C THR A 125 -13.42 3.06 3.16
N VAL A 126 -13.91 3.03 1.93
CA VAL A 126 -13.99 4.17 1.02
C VAL A 126 -15.46 4.55 0.89
N THR A 127 -15.83 5.69 1.47
CA THR A 127 -17.19 6.23 1.36
C THR A 127 -17.21 7.29 0.28
N LEU A 128 -18.07 7.11 -0.72
CA LEU A 128 -18.23 8.03 -1.83
C LEU A 128 -19.23 9.15 -1.50
N ASN A 129 -19.18 10.24 -2.26
CA ASN A 129 -20.06 11.41 -2.15
C ASN A 129 -21.56 11.07 -2.29
N ASN A 130 -21.90 9.96 -2.95
CA ASN A 130 -23.26 9.47 -3.10
C ASN A 130 -23.72 8.58 -1.93
N GLY A 131 -22.84 8.31 -0.95
CA GLY A 131 -23.09 7.42 0.19
C GLY A 131 -22.82 5.94 -0.08
N THR A 132 -22.35 5.56 -1.27
CA THR A 132 -21.86 4.20 -1.53
C THR A 132 -20.59 3.96 -0.74
N GLU A 133 -20.49 2.80 -0.11
CA GLU A 133 -19.30 2.36 0.62
C GLU A 133 -18.68 1.16 -0.09
N HIS A 134 -17.36 1.21 -0.21
CA HIS A 134 -16.54 0.06 -0.57
C HIS A 134 -15.66 -0.33 0.61
N GLU A 135 -15.49 -1.62 0.83
CA GLU A 135 -14.70 -2.15 1.92
C GLU A 135 -13.62 -3.11 1.40
N LEU A 136 -12.42 -3.00 1.94
CA LEU A 136 -11.37 -4.00 1.78
C LEU A 136 -10.91 -4.48 3.16
N ILE A 137 -10.97 -5.79 3.36
CA ILE A 137 -10.48 -6.46 4.55
C ILE A 137 -9.18 -7.18 4.20
N LEU A 138 -8.08 -6.75 4.80
CA LEU A 138 -6.76 -7.27 4.55
C LEU A 138 -6.44 -8.40 5.53
N GLY A 139 -6.18 -9.58 4.99
CA GLY A 139 -5.72 -10.76 5.71
C GLY A 139 -4.20 -10.88 5.75
N GLY A 140 -3.74 -12.05 6.14
CA GLY A 140 -2.32 -12.38 6.27
C GLY A 140 -1.55 -12.36 4.94
N PRO A 141 -0.21 -12.46 5.02
CA PRO A 141 0.63 -12.57 3.84
C PRO A 141 0.38 -13.89 3.10
N ASP A 142 0.65 -13.89 1.79
CA ASP A 142 0.72 -15.10 1.00
C ASP A 142 1.93 -15.97 1.41
N PHE A 143 2.01 -17.19 0.87
CA PHE A 143 3.11 -18.11 1.20
C PHE A 143 4.50 -17.55 0.85
N SER A 144 4.61 -16.69 -0.17
CA SER A 144 5.88 -16.06 -0.54
C SER A 144 6.27 -14.86 0.34
N GLY A 145 5.31 -14.29 1.07
CA GLY A 145 5.47 -13.02 1.80
C GLY A 145 5.52 -11.79 0.88
N GLY A 146 5.23 -11.95 -0.41
CA GLY A 146 5.27 -10.90 -1.43
C GLY A 146 3.91 -10.26 -1.72
N ALA A 147 2.84 -10.83 -1.18
CA ALA A 147 1.46 -10.39 -1.38
C ALA A 147 0.64 -10.63 -0.11
N ASN A 148 -0.61 -10.16 -0.10
CA ASN A 148 -1.56 -10.36 0.99
C ASN A 148 -2.88 -10.90 0.46
N TYR A 149 -3.60 -11.64 1.31
CA TYR A 149 -4.99 -11.99 1.04
C TYR A 149 -5.91 -10.82 1.36
N ALA A 150 -6.96 -10.63 0.59
CA ALA A 150 -7.96 -9.59 0.83
C ALA A 150 -9.37 -10.08 0.47
N VAL A 151 -10.36 -9.54 1.15
CA VAL A 151 -11.78 -9.65 0.79
C VAL A 151 -12.28 -8.25 0.51
N ILE A 152 -13.11 -8.11 -0.52
CA ILE A 152 -13.71 -6.83 -0.91
C ILE A 152 -15.24 -6.90 -0.80
N ASP A 153 -15.85 -5.77 -0.44
CA ASP A 153 -17.30 -5.58 -0.31
C ASP A 153 -18.04 -6.80 0.28
N PRO A 154 -17.62 -7.33 1.44
CA PRO A 154 -18.24 -8.53 2.00
C PRO A 154 -19.63 -8.22 2.56
N ASP A 155 -20.61 -9.06 2.24
CA ASP A 155 -21.96 -9.00 2.80
C ASP A 155 -22.48 -10.41 3.12
N PRO A 156 -22.51 -10.85 4.40
CA PRO A 156 -21.99 -10.22 5.61
C PRO A 156 -20.51 -10.55 5.91
N TRP A 157 -19.88 -9.81 6.83
CA TRP A 157 -18.57 -10.15 7.42
C TRP A 157 -18.65 -10.31 8.95
N PRO A 158 -18.07 -11.37 9.56
CA PRO A 158 -17.40 -12.50 8.92
C PRO A 158 -18.38 -13.41 8.14
N PRO A 159 -17.88 -14.23 7.19
CA PRO A 159 -18.72 -15.13 6.39
C PRO A 159 -19.43 -16.18 7.25
N GLU A 160 -20.63 -16.59 6.84
CA GLU A 160 -21.40 -17.62 7.54
C GLU A 160 -20.78 -19.01 7.39
N GLU A 161 -21.00 -19.89 8.37
CA GLU A 161 -20.47 -21.26 8.32
C GLU A 161 -20.96 -22.02 7.08
N GLY A 162 -20.02 -22.61 6.33
CA GLY A 162 -20.32 -23.32 5.08
C GLY A 162 -20.55 -22.42 3.87
N GLN A 163 -20.50 -21.09 4.01
CA GLN A 163 -20.53 -20.15 2.91
C GLN A 163 -19.16 -20.07 2.24
N GLU A 164 -19.15 -20.17 0.91
CA GLU A 164 -17.98 -19.87 0.10
C GLU A 164 -17.91 -18.36 -0.18
N TYR A 165 -16.71 -17.79 -0.14
CA TYR A 165 -16.45 -16.40 -0.46
C TYR A 165 -15.18 -16.24 -1.31
N SER A 166 -15.13 -15.14 -2.05
CA SER A 166 -14.01 -14.80 -2.91
C SER A 166 -12.91 -14.12 -2.10
N VAL A 167 -11.69 -14.63 -2.20
CA VAL A 167 -10.49 -14.05 -1.61
C VAL A 167 -9.54 -13.65 -2.74
N LEU A 168 -9.14 -12.40 -2.73
CA LEU A 168 -8.19 -11.82 -3.65
C LEU A 168 -6.78 -11.96 -3.08
N VAL A 169 -5.79 -12.09 -3.96
CA VAL A 169 -4.37 -11.91 -3.64
C VAL A 169 -3.97 -10.53 -4.17
N VAL A 170 -3.67 -9.61 -3.27
CA VAL A 170 -3.32 -8.23 -3.59
C VAL A 170 -1.83 -7.98 -3.41
N THR A 171 -1.31 -6.98 -4.13
CA THR A 171 0.11 -6.60 -4.05
C THR A 171 0.47 -6.13 -2.64
N ARG A 172 1.75 -6.27 -2.27
CA ARG A 172 2.24 -5.75 -0.99
C ARG A 172 2.09 -4.24 -0.87
N ASP A 173 1.96 -3.52 -1.99
CA ASP A 173 1.77 -2.07 -2.00
C ASP A 173 0.43 -1.65 -1.39
N VAL A 174 -0.63 -2.44 -1.58
CA VAL A 174 -1.91 -2.26 -0.88
C VAL A 174 -1.69 -2.37 0.64
N ALA A 175 -1.02 -3.43 1.08
CA ALA A 175 -0.72 -3.64 2.50
C ALA A 175 0.19 -2.54 3.08
N ASN A 176 1.16 -2.04 2.31
CA ASN A 176 2.04 -0.95 2.71
C ASN A 176 1.28 0.38 2.83
N GLY A 177 0.36 0.65 1.90
CA GLY A 177 -0.51 1.82 1.97
C GLY A 177 -1.39 1.78 3.22
N ILE A 178 -2.00 0.62 3.49
CA ILE A 178 -2.84 0.40 4.67
C ILE A 178 -2.05 0.54 5.97
N ASN A 179 -0.83 0.00 6.05
CA ASN A 179 0.01 0.01 7.25
C ASN A 179 0.99 1.21 7.34
N ARG A 180 0.80 2.24 6.51
CA ARG A 180 1.63 3.44 6.52
C ARG A 180 1.61 4.10 7.91
N PRO A 181 2.76 4.40 8.55
CA PRO A 181 2.81 5.04 9.85
C PRO A 181 2.00 6.34 9.92
N LEU A 182 1.31 6.61 11.05
CA LEU A 182 0.46 7.79 11.24
C LEU A 182 1.14 9.11 10.81
N ALA A 183 2.41 9.30 11.16
CA ALA A 183 3.14 10.53 10.85
C ALA A 183 3.28 10.80 9.34
N GLU A 184 3.25 9.77 8.49
CA GLU A 184 3.31 9.92 7.03
C GLU A 184 1.95 10.26 6.41
N TRP A 185 0.86 10.15 7.16
CA TRP A 185 -0.46 10.62 6.72
C TRP A 185 -0.65 12.11 6.96
N LEU A 186 0.28 12.77 7.65
CA LEU A 186 0.16 14.16 8.07
C LEU A 186 1.15 15.03 7.29
N MET A 187 0.73 16.24 6.97
CA MET A 187 1.64 17.23 6.40
C MET A 187 2.82 17.46 7.36
N PRO A 188 4.07 17.48 6.86
CA PRO A 188 5.22 17.77 7.70
C PRO A 188 5.10 19.19 8.23
N VAL A 189 5.19 19.35 9.56
CA VAL A 189 5.25 20.67 10.17
C VAL A 189 6.57 21.30 9.74
N GLU A 190 6.53 22.35 8.91
CA GLU A 190 7.73 23.08 8.51
C GLU A 190 8.41 23.63 9.77
N THR A 191 9.49 22.98 10.21
CA THR A 191 10.37 23.59 11.22
C THR A 191 11.10 24.73 10.53
N PRO A 192 10.89 26.00 10.94
CA PRO A 192 11.63 27.10 10.33
C PRO A 192 13.13 26.83 10.52
N VAL A 193 13.85 26.75 9.41
CA VAL A 193 15.32 26.71 9.41
C VAL A 193 15.77 28.02 10.09
N PRO A 194 16.58 27.98 11.16
CA PRO A 194 17.13 29.20 11.73
C PRO A 194 17.91 29.90 10.63
N GLU A 195 17.49 31.10 10.26
CA GLU A 195 18.18 31.96 9.31
C GLU A 195 19.61 32.14 9.84
N ALA A 196 20.58 31.49 9.18
CA ALA A 196 21.97 31.59 9.54
C ALA A 196 22.40 33.05 9.34
N GLY A 197 22.56 33.77 10.46
CA GLY A 197 23.31 35.00 10.61
C GLY A 197 23.29 35.97 9.43
N GLN A 198 22.39 36.96 9.49
CA GLN A 198 22.72 38.27 8.94
C GLN A 198 23.89 38.81 9.77
N GLU A 199 25.11 38.52 9.31
CA GLU A 199 26.35 39.13 9.79
C GLU A 199 26.24 40.64 9.53
N ASP A 200 26.10 41.39 10.61
CA ASP A 200 26.03 42.84 10.65
C ASP A 200 27.28 43.42 9.95
N ALA A 201 27.10 43.92 8.73
CA ALA A 201 28.13 44.58 7.97
C ALA A 201 28.40 45.98 8.55
N ALA A 202 29.29 46.07 9.53
CA ALA A 202 29.91 47.34 9.90
C ALA A 202 30.82 47.85 8.75
N PRO A 203 30.79 49.15 8.39
CA PRO A 203 31.60 49.69 7.29
C PRO A 203 33.08 49.81 7.67
N PRO A 204 34.00 49.88 6.68
CA PRO A 204 35.44 49.90 6.95
C PRO A 204 35.88 51.30 7.40
N GLU A 205 36.56 51.40 8.55
CA GLU A 205 37.34 52.59 8.90
C GLU A 205 38.74 52.48 8.29
N GLU A 206 39.08 53.41 7.39
CA GLU A 206 40.43 53.61 6.83
C GLU A 206 41.24 54.58 7.71
N GLY A 207 42.50 54.21 8.01
CA GLY A 207 43.59 55.09 8.52
C GLY A 207 43.47 55.42 10.02
N GLU A 208 44.49 55.28 10.86
CA GLU A 208 45.84 55.84 10.80
C GLU A 208 46.89 54.97 11.55
N THR A 209 48.13 54.99 11.09
CA THR A 209 49.36 54.32 11.62
C THR A 209 50.18 55.29 12.52
N PRO A 210 51.34 54.93 13.12
CA PRO A 210 51.65 54.04 14.27
C PRO A 210 52.53 54.70 15.38
N GLU A 211 52.63 54.13 16.59
CA GLU A 211 53.72 54.32 17.59
C GLU A 211 53.36 53.39 18.79
N ASP A 212 54.20 52.70 19.55
CA ASP A 212 55.64 52.67 19.81
C ASP A 212 55.92 51.43 20.73
N ALA A 213 57.17 50.97 20.72
CA ALA A 213 57.90 50.28 21.79
C ALA A 213 57.56 48.85 22.30
N ALA A 214 58.57 47.99 22.07
CA ALA A 214 59.27 47.12 23.06
C ALA A 214 58.82 45.65 23.29
N GLU A 215 59.56 44.73 22.64
CA GLU A 215 60.39 43.61 23.18
C GLU A 215 60.36 43.26 24.70
N PRO A 216 60.90 42.10 25.13
CA PRO A 216 60.72 40.68 24.72
C PRO A 216 60.38 39.79 25.95
N GLU A 217 60.60 38.46 25.84
CA GLU A 217 60.95 37.45 26.88
C GLU A 217 60.06 36.18 26.76
N ASN A 218 60.53 35.08 26.13
CA ASN A 218 61.23 33.93 26.76
C ASN A 218 60.55 33.47 28.06
N SER A 219 60.13 32.21 28.29
CA SER A 219 60.75 30.90 27.99
C SER A 219 59.78 29.78 28.49
N PRO A 220 60.09 28.47 28.37
CA PRO A 220 59.12 27.41 28.04
C PRO A 220 58.99 26.26 29.08
N GLU A 221 58.32 25.17 28.63
CA GLU A 221 58.38 23.75 29.06
C GLU A 221 57.40 23.23 30.15
N THR A 222 56.33 22.45 29.84
CA THR A 222 56.13 20.96 29.65
C THR A 222 56.42 20.04 30.87
N PRO A 223 56.04 18.73 30.95
CA PRO A 223 54.93 17.90 30.43
C PRO A 223 54.29 16.88 31.45
N ALA A 224 53.26 16.13 31.00
CA ALA A 224 52.83 14.75 31.35
C ALA A 224 52.27 14.45 32.78
N THR A 225 51.36 13.50 33.08
CA THR A 225 51.02 12.18 32.50
C THR A 225 49.69 11.67 33.14
N PRO A 226 49.05 10.57 32.67
CA PRO A 226 47.64 10.22 32.88
C PRO A 226 47.39 9.20 34.01
N GLU A 227 46.13 9.06 34.43
CA GLU A 227 45.67 7.94 35.27
C GLU A 227 44.40 7.25 34.70
N ALA A 228 44.55 5.95 34.48
CA ALA A 228 43.59 4.85 34.59
C ALA A 228 44.38 3.71 35.29
N PRO A 229 43.81 2.57 35.79
CA PRO A 229 42.47 2.01 35.60
C PRO A 229 41.91 1.30 36.88
N GLU A 230 40.97 0.35 36.68
CA GLU A 230 40.52 -0.75 37.58
C GLU A 230 39.42 -0.41 38.61
N ASN A 231 38.45 -1.26 38.98
CA ASN A 231 38.09 -2.66 38.70
C ASN A 231 36.62 -2.85 39.15
N GLY A 232 35.95 -3.93 38.73
CA GLY A 232 34.69 -4.32 39.38
C GLY A 232 33.77 -5.22 38.54
N ALA A 233 34.22 -6.43 38.27
CA ALA A 233 33.34 -7.53 37.89
C ALA A 233 32.54 -8.03 39.10
N GLU A 234 31.27 -8.36 38.94
CA GLU A 234 30.67 -9.47 39.68
C GLU A 234 29.56 -10.15 38.88
N THR A 235 29.41 -11.44 39.14
CA THR A 235 28.75 -12.48 38.35
C THR A 235 27.54 -13.04 39.12
N THR A 236 26.86 -14.03 38.53
CA THR A 236 25.85 -14.94 39.13
C THR A 236 24.41 -14.42 39.09
N ASN A 237 23.37 -15.20 38.77
CA ASN A 237 23.22 -16.61 38.36
C ASN A 237 21.81 -16.78 37.78
#